data_AF-A0A2H8TVN7-F1
#
_entry.id   AF-A0A2H8TVN7-F1
#
_cell.length_a   1.000
_cell.length_b   1.000
_cell.length_c   1.000
_cell.angle_alpha   90.00
_cell.angle_beta   90.00
_cell.angle_gamma   90.00
#
_symmetry.space_group_name_H-M   'P 1'
#
loop_
_entity.id
_entity.type
_entity.pdbx_description
1 polymer ?
#
loop_
_entity_poly.entity_id
_entity_poly.type
_entity_poly.pdbx_seq_one_letter_code
_entity_poly.pdbx_strand_id
1 'polypeptide(L)'
;MLINRSDSYSEPGVKYLFRLNNCHYVIKSLQRSALLDIVSLTEPECENTYDEMIASHKKSYQQCWNRILGFIVNLDDVQVVNGRLKDKDRNIIKERFSGFNKEIEEILKLQRGYTIPDVELREGLKRDNKEFILPKYSAFYDKFSQSSFTKNPEKYVKYTPAQVSAMLDRFFDVAA
;
A
#
# COMPACT_ATOMS: atom_id res chain seq x y z
N MET A 1 -10.95 -13.30 -20.79
CA MET A 1 -9.54 -12.98 -21.11
C MET A 1 -8.83 -12.17 -20.02
N LEU A 2 -9.44 -11.13 -19.41
CA LEU A 2 -8.79 -10.29 -18.39
C LEU A 2 -8.49 -11.03 -17.06
N ILE A 3 -9.37 -11.93 -16.62
CA ILE A 3 -9.16 -12.75 -15.42
C ILE A 3 -7.96 -13.69 -15.62
N ASN A 4 -7.91 -14.42 -16.74
CA ASN A 4 -6.78 -15.32 -17.07
C ASN A 4 -5.43 -14.61 -17.20
N ARG A 5 -5.39 -13.34 -17.65
CA ARG A 5 -4.16 -12.54 -17.71
C ARG A 5 -3.78 -11.95 -16.34
N SER A 6 -4.72 -11.81 -15.42
CA SER A 6 -4.46 -11.39 -14.04
C SER A 6 -3.87 -12.52 -13.18
N ASP A 7 -4.13 -13.78 -13.55
CA ASP A 7 -3.66 -14.97 -12.81
C ASP A 7 -2.19 -15.32 -13.09
N SER A 8 -1.53 -14.66 -14.05
CA SER A 8 -0.09 -14.80 -14.27
C SER A 8 0.76 -14.01 -13.27
N TYR A 9 0.15 -13.11 -12.47
CA TYR A 9 0.85 -12.40 -11.42
C TYR A 9 0.88 -13.26 -10.15
N SER A 10 2.07 -13.64 -9.72
CA SER A 10 2.29 -14.41 -8.49
C SER A 10 1.95 -13.63 -7.23
N GLU A 11 2.08 -12.29 -7.27
CA GLU A 11 1.81 -11.40 -6.14
C GLU A 11 0.34 -10.95 -6.12
N PRO A 12 -0.44 -11.29 -5.08
CA PRO A 12 -1.88 -10.98 -5.02
C PRO A 12 -2.19 -9.49 -5.18
N GLY A 13 -1.34 -8.60 -4.64
CA GLY A 13 -1.54 -7.14 -4.75
C GLY A 13 -1.50 -6.64 -6.20
N VAL A 14 -0.57 -7.14 -7.01
CA VAL A 14 -0.40 -6.73 -8.42
C VAL A 14 -1.57 -7.21 -9.27
N LYS A 15 -2.07 -8.42 -9.00
CA LYS A 15 -3.27 -8.96 -9.65
C LYS A 15 -4.48 -8.03 -9.48
N TYR A 16 -4.69 -7.48 -8.27
CA TYR A 16 -5.79 -6.57 -8.01
C TYR A 16 -5.57 -5.17 -8.62
N LEU A 17 -4.34 -4.67 -8.66
CA LEU A 17 -4.00 -3.44 -9.40
C LEU A 17 -4.27 -3.57 -10.90
N PHE A 18 -3.95 -4.74 -11.49
CA PHE A 18 -4.28 -5.04 -12.88
C PHE A 18 -5.78 -4.97 -13.14
N ARG A 19 -6.57 -5.66 -12.32
CA ARG A 19 -8.03 -5.66 -12.47
C ARG A 19 -8.62 -4.26 -12.27
N LEU A 20 -8.14 -3.53 -11.27
CA LEU A 20 -8.53 -2.16 -11.00
C LEU A 20 -8.28 -1.24 -12.20
N ASN A 21 -7.06 -1.26 -12.75
CA ASN A 21 -6.69 -0.45 -13.91
C ASN A 21 -7.58 -0.76 -15.14
N ASN A 22 -7.86 -2.04 -15.39
CA ASN A 22 -8.72 -2.44 -16.51
C ASN A 22 -10.18 -2.02 -16.29
N CYS A 23 -10.75 -2.22 -15.10
CA CYS A 23 -12.13 -1.80 -14.80
C CYS A 23 -12.28 -0.28 -14.97
N HIS A 24 -11.31 0.47 -14.42
CA HIS A 24 -11.29 1.93 -14.52
C HIS A 24 -11.17 2.40 -15.97
N TYR A 25 -10.31 1.78 -16.78
CA TYR A 25 -10.19 2.09 -18.19
C TYR A 25 -11.50 1.87 -18.95
N VAL A 26 -12.19 0.75 -18.71
CA VAL A 26 -13.45 0.42 -19.40
C VAL A 26 -14.53 1.43 -19.05
N ILE A 27 -14.78 1.71 -17.77
CA ILE A 27 -15.83 2.65 -17.37
C ILE A 27 -15.56 4.07 -17.87
N LYS A 28 -14.30 4.55 -17.78
CA LYS A 28 -13.91 5.85 -18.35
C LYS A 28 -14.07 5.89 -19.86
N SER A 29 -13.83 4.78 -20.57
CA SER A 29 -14.03 4.70 -22.02
C SER A 29 -15.51 4.74 -22.40
N LEU A 30 -16.38 4.08 -21.63
CA LEU A 30 -17.83 4.13 -21.82
C LEU A 30 -18.38 5.54 -21.57
N GLN A 31 -17.94 6.19 -20.49
CA GLN A 31 -18.32 7.57 -20.14
C GLN A 31 -17.89 8.58 -21.23
N ARG A 32 -16.69 8.44 -21.81
CA ARG A 32 -16.19 9.36 -22.84
C ARG A 32 -16.86 9.21 -24.20
N SER A 33 -17.38 8.02 -24.52
CA SER A 33 -17.91 7.69 -25.85
C SER A 33 -19.44 7.87 -25.97
N ALA A 34 -20.11 8.35 -24.92
CA ALA A 34 -21.58 8.36 -24.78
C ALA A 34 -22.23 6.98 -24.96
N LEU A 35 -21.44 5.90 -24.98
CA LEU A 35 -21.93 4.52 -25.05
C LEU A 35 -22.55 4.09 -23.72
N LEU A 36 -22.18 4.76 -22.61
CA LEU A 36 -22.80 4.49 -21.32
C LEU A 36 -24.32 4.65 -21.39
N ASP A 37 -24.83 5.73 -22.00
CA ASP A 37 -26.27 5.97 -22.16
C ASP A 37 -26.97 4.82 -22.89
N ILE A 38 -26.32 4.25 -23.92
CA ILE A 38 -26.85 3.13 -24.68
C ILE A 38 -26.85 1.84 -23.84
N VAL A 39 -25.74 1.57 -23.14
CA VAL A 39 -25.60 0.39 -22.27
C VAL A 39 -26.62 0.45 -21.13
N SER A 40 -26.86 1.64 -20.57
CA SER A 40 -27.82 1.87 -19.50
C SER A 40 -29.28 1.60 -19.92
N LEU A 41 -29.60 1.58 -21.22
CA LEU A 41 -30.92 1.16 -21.70
C LEU A 41 -31.18 -0.34 -21.44
N THR A 42 -30.12 -1.15 -21.44
CA THR A 42 -30.20 -2.60 -21.21
C THR A 42 -29.73 -3.01 -19.83
N GLU A 43 -28.75 -2.30 -19.27
CA GLU A 43 -28.10 -2.58 -17.99
C GLU A 43 -28.00 -1.26 -17.18
N PRO A 44 -29.10 -0.80 -16.56
CA PRO A 44 -29.15 0.49 -15.88
C PRO A 44 -28.12 0.65 -14.75
N GLU A 45 -27.75 -0.47 -14.11
CA GLU A 45 -26.82 -0.52 -12.98
C GLU A 45 -25.34 -0.72 -13.42
N CYS A 46 -25.04 -0.58 -14.71
CA CYS A 46 -23.70 -0.87 -15.25
C CYS A 46 -22.61 -0.04 -14.56
N GLU A 47 -22.84 1.27 -14.41
CA GLU A 47 -21.88 2.18 -13.77
C GLU A 47 -21.65 1.81 -12.30
N ASN A 48 -22.74 1.61 -11.54
CA ASN A 48 -22.68 1.16 -10.15
C ASN A 48 -21.90 -0.16 -9.99
N THR A 49 -22.11 -1.10 -10.91
CA THR A 49 -21.40 -2.39 -10.93
C THR A 49 -19.89 -2.18 -11.11
N TYR A 50 -19.47 -1.28 -12.01
CA TYR A 50 -18.05 -0.97 -12.18
C TYR A 50 -17.45 -0.28 -10.96
N ASP A 51 -18.20 0.62 -10.32
CA ASP A 51 -17.76 1.30 -9.09
C ASP A 51 -17.58 0.31 -7.92
N GLU A 52 -18.51 -0.62 -7.73
CA GLU A 52 -18.39 -1.69 -6.75
C GLU A 52 -17.19 -2.60 -7.03
N MET A 53 -16.97 -2.97 -8.30
CA MET A 53 -15.80 -3.74 -8.71
C MET A 53 -14.51 -2.97 -8.40
N ILE A 54 -14.43 -1.69 -8.75
CA ILE A 54 -13.27 -0.82 -8.47
C ILE A 54 -13.00 -0.76 -6.96
N ALA A 55 -14.03 -0.53 -6.15
CA ALA A 55 -13.91 -0.49 -4.69
C ALA A 55 -13.42 -1.84 -4.11
N SER A 56 -13.96 -2.95 -4.59
CA SER A 56 -13.56 -4.30 -4.18
C SER A 56 -12.10 -4.61 -4.55
N HIS A 57 -11.65 -4.22 -5.75
CA HIS A 57 -10.26 -4.37 -6.16
C HIS A 57 -9.31 -3.49 -5.34
N LYS A 58 -9.69 -2.24 -5.02
CA LYS A 58 -8.91 -1.37 -4.11
C LYS A 58 -8.76 -2.01 -2.73
N LYS A 59 -9.84 -2.50 -2.13
CA LYS A 59 -9.82 -3.18 -0.83
C LYS A 59 -8.95 -4.43 -0.84
N SER A 60 -8.98 -5.19 -1.93
CA SER A 60 -8.16 -6.40 -2.09
C SER A 60 -6.68 -6.06 -2.26
N TYR A 61 -6.36 -5.00 -3.02
CA TYR A 61 -5.01 -4.48 -3.16
C TYR A 61 -4.43 -4.00 -1.82
N GLN A 62 -5.24 -3.33 -0.97
CA GLN A 62 -4.79 -2.87 0.35
C GLN A 62 -4.24 -3.99 1.25
N GLN A 63 -4.63 -5.25 1.03
CA GLN A 63 -4.12 -6.39 1.80
C GLN A 63 -2.61 -6.61 1.63
N CYS A 64 -1.97 -6.05 0.59
CA CYS A 64 -0.51 -6.11 0.44
C CYS A 64 0.23 -5.47 1.64
N TRP A 65 -0.40 -4.54 2.34
CA TRP A 65 0.17 -3.88 3.51
C TRP A 65 0.12 -4.73 4.78
N ASN A 66 -0.64 -5.83 4.81
CA ASN A 66 -0.84 -6.63 6.03
C ASN A 66 0.47 -7.15 6.64
N ARG A 67 1.45 -7.52 5.81
CA ARG A 67 2.77 -7.95 6.28
C ARG A 67 3.50 -6.82 7.01
N ILE A 68 3.53 -5.62 6.42
CA ILE A 68 4.10 -4.43 7.04
C ILE A 68 3.39 -4.10 8.34
N LEU A 69 2.05 -4.10 8.33
CA LEU A 69 1.25 -3.84 9.53
C LEU A 69 1.64 -4.80 10.66
N GLY A 70 1.84 -6.08 10.35
CA GLY A 70 2.29 -7.08 11.32
C GLY A 70 3.57 -6.69 12.07
N PHE A 71 4.42 -5.82 11.51
CA PHE A 71 5.64 -5.33 12.17
C PHE A 71 5.46 -4.04 12.96
N ILE A 72 4.53 -3.17 12.57
CA ILE A 72 4.44 -1.79 13.10
C ILE A 72 3.19 -1.51 13.94
N VAL A 73 2.22 -2.44 13.97
CA VAL A 73 1.03 -2.34 14.84
C VAL A 73 1.10 -3.30 16.03
N ASN A 74 0.24 -3.06 17.03
CA ASN A 74 0.03 -3.93 18.21
C ASN A 74 1.31 -4.19 19.01
N LEU A 75 1.97 -3.10 19.44
CA LEU A 75 3.16 -3.11 20.28
C LEU A 75 2.88 -2.52 21.66
N ASP A 76 1.65 -2.72 22.15
CA ASP A 76 1.19 -2.17 23.43
C ASP A 76 1.86 -2.89 24.61
N ASP A 77 2.24 -4.16 24.43
CA ASP A 77 2.99 -4.93 25.43
C ASP A 77 4.44 -4.46 25.60
N VAL A 78 4.96 -3.70 24.63
CA VAL A 78 6.32 -3.15 24.66
C VAL A 78 6.29 -1.81 25.39
N GLN A 79 6.72 -1.85 26.65
CA GLN A 79 6.68 -0.72 27.57
C GLN A 79 8.07 -0.09 27.73
N VAL A 80 8.17 1.20 27.41
CA VAL A 80 9.36 2.01 27.69
C VAL A 80 9.16 2.66 29.06
N VAL A 81 9.76 2.10 30.12
CA VAL A 81 9.62 2.62 31.49
C VAL A 81 10.84 3.45 31.84
N ASN A 82 10.64 4.74 32.13
CA ASN A 82 11.72 5.69 32.45
C ASN A 82 12.87 5.69 31.42
N GLY A 83 12.53 5.61 30.14
CA GLY A 83 13.51 5.54 29.04
C GLY A 83 14.30 4.22 28.94
N ARG A 84 13.97 3.23 29.77
CA ARG A 84 14.61 1.90 29.78
C ARG A 84 13.69 0.83 29.21
N LEU A 85 14.28 -0.04 28.42
CA LEU A 85 13.64 -1.21 27.81
C LEU A 85 14.23 -2.49 28.42
N LYS A 86 13.40 -3.52 28.58
CA LYS A 86 13.87 -4.87 28.92
C LYS A 86 14.59 -5.46 27.70
N ASP A 87 15.55 -6.36 27.92
CA ASP A 87 16.33 -6.93 26.80
C ASP A 87 15.47 -7.68 25.78
N LYS A 88 14.39 -8.36 26.23
CA LYS A 88 13.39 -8.97 25.35
C LYS A 88 12.74 -7.94 24.43
N ASP A 89 12.33 -6.80 24.99
CA ASP A 89 11.67 -5.71 24.26
C ASP A 89 12.61 -5.07 23.25
N ARG A 90 13.89 -4.92 23.60
CA ARG A 90 14.92 -4.44 22.67
C ARG A 90 15.04 -5.33 21.44
N ASN A 91 15.03 -6.65 21.63
CA ASN A 91 15.12 -7.60 20.53
C ASN A 91 13.86 -7.58 19.65
N ILE A 92 12.68 -7.46 20.26
CA ILE A 92 11.42 -7.29 19.53
C ILE A 92 11.48 -6.04 18.65
N ILE A 93 11.89 -4.89 19.20
CA ILE A 93 11.98 -3.63 18.43
C ILE A 93 12.95 -3.77 17.25
N LYS A 94 14.11 -4.41 17.44
CA LYS A 94 15.07 -4.69 16.34
C LYS A 94 14.44 -5.54 15.24
N GLU A 95 13.72 -6.59 15.61
CA GLU A 95 13.02 -7.47 14.67
C GLU A 95 11.94 -6.71 13.89
N ARG A 96 11.15 -5.88 14.59
CA ARG A 96 10.10 -5.06 13.97
C ARG A 96 10.66 -4.08 12.94
N PHE A 97 11.69 -3.30 13.29
CA PHE A 97 12.34 -2.41 12.34
C PHE A 97 12.94 -3.16 11.15
N SER A 98 13.58 -4.30 11.39
CA SER A 98 14.19 -5.10 10.31
C SER A 98 13.14 -5.67 9.37
N GLY A 99 12.03 -6.18 9.91
CA GLY A 99 10.89 -6.67 9.14
C GLY A 99 10.23 -5.55 8.33
N PHE A 100 9.98 -4.40 8.95
CA PHE A 100 9.48 -3.21 8.23
C PHE A 100 10.39 -2.84 7.06
N ASN A 101 11.70 -2.72 7.29
CA ASN A 101 12.65 -2.32 6.26
C ASN A 101 12.65 -3.28 5.06
N LYS A 102 12.59 -4.59 5.33
CA LYS A 102 12.54 -5.61 4.28
C LYS A 102 11.25 -5.49 3.47
N GLU A 103 10.11 -5.48 4.15
CA GLU A 103 8.81 -5.50 3.47
C GLU A 103 8.54 -4.20 2.71
N ILE A 104 8.95 -3.03 3.22
CA ILE A 104 8.77 -1.76 2.49
C ILE A 104 9.63 -1.74 1.21
N GLU A 105 10.85 -2.27 1.25
CA GLU A 105 11.73 -2.41 0.08
C GLU A 105 11.13 -3.37 -0.96
N GLU A 106 10.52 -4.48 -0.53
CA GLU A 106 9.82 -5.42 -1.42
C GLU A 106 8.60 -4.79 -2.09
N ILE A 107 7.73 -4.11 -1.31
CA ILE A 107 6.56 -3.40 -1.86
C ILE A 107 7.01 -2.30 -2.83
N LEU A 108 8.03 -1.53 -2.49
CA LEU A 108 8.59 -0.49 -3.37
C LEU A 108 9.04 -1.05 -4.71
N LYS A 109 9.76 -2.17 -4.69
CA LYS A 109 10.23 -2.82 -5.91
C LYS A 109 9.06 -3.29 -6.77
N LEU A 110 8.06 -3.93 -6.17
CA LEU A 110 6.89 -4.45 -6.87
C LEU A 110 6.05 -3.32 -7.49
N GLN A 111 5.74 -2.28 -6.70
CA GLN A 111 4.83 -1.22 -7.14
C GLN A 111 5.47 -0.23 -8.12
N ARG A 112 6.80 -0.04 -8.08
CA ARG A 112 7.51 0.72 -9.12
C ARG A 112 7.59 -0.02 -10.46
N GLY A 113 7.45 -1.35 -10.45
CA GLY A 113 7.40 -2.16 -11.67
C GLY A 113 6.03 -2.19 -12.34
N TYR A 114 5.00 -1.63 -11.70
CA TYR A 114 3.64 -1.56 -12.22
C TYR A 114 3.34 -0.11 -12.64
N THR A 115 2.60 0.10 -13.73
CA THR A 115 2.25 1.46 -14.21
C THR A 115 0.74 1.62 -14.24
N ILE A 116 0.25 2.79 -13.79
CA ILE A 116 -1.15 3.18 -13.89
C ILE A 116 -1.21 4.43 -14.79
N PRO A 117 -1.70 4.30 -16.04
CA PRO A 117 -1.72 5.42 -16.99
C PRO A 117 -2.69 6.54 -16.59
N ASP A 118 -3.83 6.18 -15.99
CA ASP A 118 -4.81 7.18 -15.56
C ASP A 118 -4.30 7.95 -14.34
N VAL A 119 -4.19 9.28 -14.48
CA VAL A 119 -3.60 10.16 -13.48
C VAL A 119 -4.46 10.23 -12.22
N GLU A 120 -5.79 10.30 -12.37
CA GLU A 120 -6.71 10.41 -11.24
C GLU A 120 -6.68 9.14 -10.40
N LEU A 121 -6.72 7.97 -11.05
CA LEU A 121 -6.60 6.69 -10.38
C LEU A 121 -5.24 6.53 -9.69
N ARG A 122 -4.15 6.88 -10.37
CA ARG A 122 -2.79 6.77 -9.83
C ARG A 122 -2.60 7.63 -8.58
N GLU A 123 -2.92 8.91 -8.66
CA GLU A 123 -2.75 9.83 -7.54
C GLU A 123 -3.72 9.50 -6.40
N GLY A 124 -4.93 9.04 -6.73
CA GLY A 124 -5.86 8.48 -5.75
C GLY A 124 -5.27 7.30 -4.97
N LEU A 125 -4.67 6.33 -5.66
CA LEU A 125 -4.04 5.17 -5.00
C LEU A 125 -2.82 5.56 -4.16
N LYS A 126 -1.99 6.51 -4.61
CA LYS A 126 -0.86 7.03 -3.83
C LYS A 126 -1.35 7.64 -2.51
N ARG A 127 -2.40 8.46 -2.58
CA ARG A 127 -3.04 9.06 -1.40
C ARG A 127 -3.64 8.00 -0.47
N ASP A 128 -4.43 7.07 -1.01
CA ASP A 128 -5.06 5.99 -0.24
C ASP A 128 -4.00 5.15 0.50
N ASN A 129 -2.87 4.84 -0.15
CA ASN A 129 -1.74 4.15 0.47
C ASN A 129 -1.11 4.95 1.62
N LYS A 130 -0.86 6.25 1.39
CA LYS A 130 -0.26 7.14 2.39
C LYS A 130 -1.13 7.27 3.64
N GLU A 131 -2.42 7.54 3.45
CA GLU A 131 -3.40 7.64 4.54
C GLU A 131 -3.50 6.34 5.32
N PHE A 132 -3.35 5.20 4.64
CA PHE A 132 -3.40 3.90 5.29
C PHE A 132 -2.16 3.58 6.12
N ILE A 133 -0.95 3.88 5.63
CA ILE A 133 0.30 3.39 6.24
C ILE A 133 1.04 4.41 7.10
N LEU A 134 1.06 5.70 6.70
CA LEU A 134 1.89 6.71 7.34
C LEU A 134 1.52 6.94 8.81
N PRO A 135 0.23 7.07 9.19
CA PRO A 135 -0.11 7.29 10.61
C PRO A 135 0.39 6.17 11.52
N LYS A 136 0.32 4.92 11.05
CA LYS A 136 0.75 3.73 11.79
C LYS A 136 2.27 3.67 11.89
N TYR A 137 2.97 3.97 10.79
CA TYR A 137 4.43 3.99 10.80
C TYR A 137 4.98 5.13 11.64
N SER A 138 4.41 6.34 11.56
CA SER A 138 4.80 7.48 12.38
C SER A 138 4.65 7.16 13.87
N ALA A 139 3.52 6.58 14.28
CA ALA A 139 3.32 6.17 15.67
C ALA A 139 4.38 5.15 16.15
N PHE A 140 4.70 4.16 15.32
CA PHE A 140 5.77 3.19 15.61
C PHE A 140 7.15 3.86 15.69
N TYR A 141 7.47 4.72 14.72
CA TYR A 141 8.73 5.44 14.64
C TYR A 141 8.93 6.36 15.85
N ASP A 142 7.93 7.17 16.19
CA ASP A 142 7.99 8.13 17.29
C ASP A 142 8.15 7.42 18.63
N LYS A 143 7.46 6.28 18.82
CA LYS A 143 7.53 5.49 20.06
C LYS A 143 8.91 4.85 20.28
N PHE A 144 9.57 4.37 19.22
CA PHE A 144 10.74 3.50 19.37
C PHE A 144 12.06 4.04 18.81
N SER A 145 12.06 4.97 17.86
CA SER A 145 13.28 5.41 17.15
C SER A 145 14.33 6.02 18.09
N GLN A 146 13.89 6.78 19.10
CA GLN A 146 14.77 7.41 20.10
C GLN A 146 14.99 6.55 21.35
N SER A 147 14.41 5.34 21.40
CA SER A 147 14.56 4.46 22.55
C SER A 147 15.94 3.79 22.56
N SER A 148 16.48 3.49 23.75
CA SER A 148 17.78 2.82 23.89
C SER A 148 17.68 1.31 23.65
N PHE A 149 17.18 0.91 22.48
CA PHE A 149 16.99 -0.50 22.09
C PHE A 149 18.24 -1.13 21.44
N THR A 150 19.15 -0.31 20.92
CA THR A 150 20.36 -0.75 20.24
C THR A 150 21.47 0.30 20.40
N LYS A 151 22.74 -0.13 20.25
CA LYS A 151 23.90 0.78 20.17
C LYS A 151 24.12 1.34 18.77
N ASN A 152 23.49 0.73 17.75
CA ASN A 152 23.64 1.09 16.33
C ASN A 152 22.25 1.37 15.72
N PRO A 153 21.58 2.49 16.05
CA PRO A 153 20.23 2.79 15.58
C PRO A 153 20.10 2.82 14.06
N GLU A 154 21.09 3.36 13.36
CA GLU A 154 21.15 3.50 11.90
C GLU A 154 21.02 2.17 11.14
N LYS A 155 21.39 1.04 11.77
CA LYS A 155 21.20 -0.30 11.19
C LYS A 155 19.72 -0.69 11.08
N TYR A 156 18.90 -0.20 12.02
CA TYR A 156 17.50 -0.63 12.18
C TYR A 156 16.53 0.47 11.75
N VAL A 157 16.74 1.71 12.17
CA VAL A 157 15.91 2.86 11.81
C VAL A 157 16.42 3.44 10.48
N LYS A 158 16.15 2.73 9.38
CA LYS A 158 16.65 3.12 8.05
C LYS A 158 15.89 4.28 7.42
N TYR A 159 14.60 4.38 7.71
CA TYR A 159 13.68 5.29 7.03
C TYR A 159 12.95 6.17 8.05
N THR A 160 12.82 7.45 7.75
CA THR A 160 11.94 8.36 8.49
C THR A 160 10.53 8.34 7.88
N PRO A 161 9.49 8.78 8.60
CA PRO A 161 8.15 8.90 8.02
C PRO A 161 8.11 9.76 6.76
N ALA A 162 8.93 10.83 6.70
CA ALA A 162 9.05 11.68 5.52
C ALA A 162 9.67 10.92 4.34
N GLN A 163 10.70 10.10 4.57
CA GLN A 163 11.31 9.27 3.53
C GLN A 163 10.34 8.20 3.03
N VAL A 164 9.58 7.54 3.92
CA VAL A 164 8.53 6.59 3.53
C VAL A 164 7.47 7.30 2.69
N SER A 165 7.02 8.49 3.08
CA SER A 165 6.07 9.29 2.28
C SER A 165 6.60 9.56 0.86
N ALA A 166 7.85 9.99 0.74
CA ALA A 166 8.49 10.26 -0.55
C ALA A 166 8.72 8.99 -1.39
N MET A 167 8.87 7.83 -0.76
CA MET A 167 8.93 6.54 -1.44
C MET A 167 7.57 6.17 -2.06
N LEU A 168 6.47 6.40 -1.33
CA LEU A 168 5.10 6.15 -1.81
C LEU A 168 4.71 7.07 -2.98
N ASP A 169 5.25 8.29 -3.03
CA ASP A 169 5.03 9.22 -4.15
C ASP A 169 5.51 8.68 -5.50
N ARG A 170 6.48 7.75 -5.48
CA ARG A 170 7.09 7.16 -6.68
C ARG A 170 6.37 5.90 -7.17
N PHE A 171 5.24 5.54 -6.56
CA PHE A 171 4.49 4.36 -6.96
C PHE A 171 3.78 4.58 -8.30
N PHE A 172 3.74 3.54 -9.13
CA PHE A 172 2.93 3.53 -10.34
C PHE A 172 3.29 4.57 -11.41
N ASP A 173 4.43 5.24 -11.27
CA ASP A 173 4.89 6.21 -12.26
C ASP A 173 5.10 5.52 -13.61
N VAL A 174 4.88 6.26 -14.69
CA VAL A 174 5.18 5.78 -16.04
C VAL A 174 6.69 5.65 -16.12
N ALA A 175 7.19 4.49 -16.53
CA ALA A 175 8.62 4.35 -16.81
C ALA A 175 9.02 5.44 -17.83
N ALA A 176 9.98 6.28 -17.43
CA ALA A 176 10.52 7.34 -18.27
C ALA A 176 11.23 6.76 -19.50
#